data_AF-A0A3P6LIQ0-F1
#
_entry.id   AF-A0A3P6LIQ0-F1
#
_cell.length_a   1.000
_cell.length_b   1.000
_cell.length_c   1.000
_cell.angle_alpha   90.00
_cell.angle_beta   90.00
_cell.angle_gamma   90.00
#
_symmetry.space_group_name_H-M   'P 1'
#
loop_
_entity.id
_entity.type
_entity.pdbx_description
1 polymer ?
#
loop_
_entity_poly.entity_id
_entity_poly.type
_entity_poly.pdbx_seq_one_letter_code
_entity_poly.pdbx_strand_id
1 'polypeptide(L)'
;MSVDYNIEGFGFVGAYSKSDRTNEQAGDGYGDNAEVWSLAAKYDANNIYAAMMYGETRNMTVLANDHFANKTQNFEAVVQYQFDFGLRPSLGYVYSKGKDLYARDGHKGVDADRVNYIEVGTWYYFNKNMNVYTAYKFNLLDKDDAAITDAATDDQFAVGIVYQF
;
A
#
# COMPACT_ATOMS: atom_id res chain seq x y z
N MET A 1 -13.24 -10.69 -7.45
CA MET A 1 -13.67 -10.19 -8.78
C MET A 1 -12.98 -8.88 -9.05
N SER A 2 -12.57 -8.62 -10.28
CA SER A 2 -12.04 -7.33 -10.71
C SER A 2 -12.55 -7.00 -12.11
N VAL A 3 -12.59 -5.71 -12.42
CA VAL A 3 -12.86 -5.17 -13.75
C VAL A 3 -11.85 -4.08 -14.05
N ASP A 4 -11.32 -4.07 -15.27
CA ASP A 4 -10.44 -3.02 -15.75
C ASP A 4 -10.96 -2.43 -17.07
N TYR A 5 -10.68 -1.14 -17.27
CA TYR A 5 -10.99 -0.42 -18.51
C TYR A 5 -9.85 0.52 -18.84
N ASN A 6 -9.39 0.50 -20.10
CA ASN A 6 -8.26 1.31 -20.56
C ASN A 6 -8.69 2.21 -21.74
N ILE A 7 -8.30 3.47 -21.71
CA ILE A 7 -8.59 4.46 -22.75
C ILE A 7 -7.45 5.50 -22.82
N GLU A 8 -6.84 5.65 -23.99
CA GLU A 8 -5.85 6.72 -24.28
C GLU A 8 -4.74 6.87 -23.22
N GLY A 9 -4.12 5.75 -22.80
CA GLY A 9 -3.06 5.75 -21.78
C GLY A 9 -3.58 5.81 -20.34
N PHE A 10 -4.87 6.11 -20.14
CA PHE A 10 -5.53 5.96 -18.85
C PHE A 10 -6.00 4.52 -18.63
N GLY A 11 -5.90 4.05 -17.39
CA GLY A 11 -6.47 2.78 -16.96
C GLY A 11 -7.25 2.97 -15.67
N PHE A 12 -8.40 2.32 -15.55
CA PHE A 12 -9.24 2.33 -14.36
C PHE A 12 -9.52 0.90 -13.95
N VAL A 13 -9.39 0.61 -12.66
CA VAL A 13 -9.60 -0.73 -12.11
C VAL A 13 -10.48 -0.65 -10.88
N GLY A 14 -11.42 -1.58 -10.76
CA GLY A 14 -12.15 -1.85 -9.54
C GLY A 14 -12.04 -3.32 -9.16
N ALA A 15 -11.85 -3.60 -7.87
CA ALA A 15 -11.78 -4.97 -7.35
C ALA A 15 -12.60 -5.12 -6.07
N TYR A 16 -13.13 -6.33 -5.88
CA TYR A 16 -13.79 -6.77 -4.64
C TYR A 16 -13.42 -8.23 -4.35
N SER A 17 -13.17 -8.55 -3.10
CA SER A 17 -12.99 -9.92 -2.63
C SER A 17 -13.67 -10.11 -1.28
N LYS A 18 -14.20 -11.32 -1.07
CA LYS A 18 -14.79 -11.77 0.18
C LYS A 18 -14.43 -13.24 0.37
N SER A 19 -13.96 -13.57 1.56
CA SER A 19 -13.62 -14.92 1.96
C SER A 19 -14.12 -15.20 3.37
N ASP A 20 -14.39 -16.47 3.66
CA ASP A 20 -14.56 -16.92 5.03
C ASP A 20 -13.21 -16.91 5.74
N ARG A 21 -13.20 -16.50 7.01
CA ARG A 21 -12.06 -16.57 7.91
C ARG A 21 -12.00 -17.96 8.52
N THR A 22 -10.81 -18.45 8.82
CA THR A 22 -10.70 -19.73 9.52
C THR A 22 -11.30 -19.64 10.92
N ASN A 23 -11.68 -20.78 11.52
CA ASN A 23 -12.18 -20.81 12.90
C ASN A 23 -11.20 -20.18 13.90
N GLU A 24 -9.88 -20.34 13.67
CA GLU A 24 -8.84 -19.73 14.50
C GLU A 24 -8.84 -18.20 14.37
N GLN A 25 -8.94 -17.68 13.13
CA GLN A 25 -9.00 -16.25 12.87
C GLN A 25 -10.28 -15.62 13.42
N ALA A 26 -11.43 -16.27 13.22
CA ALA A 26 -12.72 -15.80 13.73
C ALA A 26 -12.80 -15.80 15.27
N GLY A 27 -11.89 -16.52 15.94
CA GLY A 27 -11.76 -16.53 17.40
C GLY A 27 -11.43 -15.15 18.00
N ASP A 28 -11.00 -14.17 17.20
CA ASP A 28 -10.83 -12.79 17.65
C ASP A 28 -12.14 -12.00 17.82
N GLY A 29 -13.28 -12.54 17.37
CA GLY A 29 -14.60 -11.93 17.51
C GLY A 29 -14.90 -10.79 16.54
N TYR A 30 -14.09 -10.55 15.50
CA TYR A 30 -14.34 -9.48 14.52
C TYR A 30 -15.34 -9.86 13.41
N GLY A 31 -15.75 -11.14 13.37
CA GLY A 31 -16.70 -11.69 12.41
C GLY A 31 -16.08 -12.76 11.51
N ASP A 32 -16.94 -13.44 10.75
CA ASP A 32 -16.57 -14.67 10.02
C ASP A 32 -16.04 -14.42 8.61
N ASN A 33 -16.10 -13.18 8.12
CA ASN A 33 -15.66 -12.82 6.77
C ASN A 33 -14.51 -11.82 6.79
N ALA A 34 -13.59 -11.99 5.85
CA ALA A 34 -12.58 -11.02 5.45
C ALA A 34 -12.97 -10.43 4.09
N GLU A 35 -13.00 -9.11 3.97
CA GLU A 35 -13.43 -8.41 2.76
C GLU A 35 -12.44 -7.32 2.36
N VAL A 36 -12.34 -7.07 1.06
CA VAL A 36 -11.59 -5.94 0.49
C VAL A 36 -12.30 -5.42 -0.74
N TRP A 37 -12.27 -4.11 -0.91
CA TRP A 37 -12.51 -3.48 -2.20
C TRP A 37 -11.46 -2.42 -2.47
N SER A 38 -11.18 -2.18 -3.74
CA SER A 38 -10.29 -1.10 -4.17
C SER A 38 -10.70 -0.52 -5.52
N LEU A 39 -10.35 0.73 -5.71
CA LEU A 39 -10.45 1.48 -6.94
C LEU A 39 -9.08 2.07 -7.25
N ALA A 40 -8.62 1.95 -8.49
CA ALA A 40 -7.37 2.53 -8.93
C ALA A 40 -7.52 3.21 -10.28
N ALA A 41 -6.73 4.25 -10.48
CA ALA A 41 -6.58 4.91 -11.76
C ALA A 41 -5.09 5.10 -12.07
N LYS A 42 -4.72 4.96 -13.33
CA LYS A 42 -3.38 5.22 -13.81
C LYS A 42 -3.38 6.02 -15.10
N TYR A 43 -2.28 6.69 -15.36
CA TYR A 43 -1.86 7.24 -16.64
C TYR A 43 -0.47 6.71 -16.96
N ASP A 44 -0.33 6.09 -18.12
CA ASP A 44 0.89 5.41 -18.54
C ASP A 44 1.13 5.67 -20.03
N ALA A 45 1.60 6.88 -20.33
CA ALA A 45 1.91 7.33 -21.68
C ALA A 45 2.91 8.49 -21.66
N ASN A 46 3.58 8.71 -22.79
CA ASN A 46 4.53 9.82 -22.99
C ASN A 46 5.64 9.87 -21.93
N ASN A 47 6.24 8.72 -21.61
CA ASN A 47 7.30 8.57 -20.61
C ASN A 47 6.88 8.92 -19.17
N ILE A 48 5.61 9.22 -18.91
CA ILE A 48 5.06 9.50 -17.60
C ILE A 48 4.27 8.28 -17.14
N TYR A 49 4.55 7.87 -15.91
CA TYR A 49 3.72 6.93 -15.19
C TYR A 49 3.18 7.62 -13.94
N ALA A 50 1.86 7.71 -13.82
CA ALA A 50 1.21 8.20 -12.62
C ALA A 50 0.08 7.23 -12.25
N ALA A 51 -0.03 6.87 -10.98
CA ALA A 51 -1.12 6.01 -10.52
C ALA A 51 -1.56 6.41 -9.13
N MET A 52 -2.83 6.15 -8.83
CA MET A 52 -3.39 6.26 -7.49
C MET A 52 -4.37 5.12 -7.23
N MET A 53 -4.51 4.75 -5.97
CA MET A 53 -5.41 3.70 -5.50
C MET A 53 -6.03 4.11 -4.18
N TYR A 54 -7.32 3.80 -4.01
CA TYR A 54 -8.01 3.84 -2.74
C TYR A 54 -8.71 2.51 -2.51
N GLY A 55 -8.66 1.99 -1.27
CA GLY A 55 -9.37 0.78 -0.94
C GLY A 55 -9.59 0.62 0.55
N GLU A 56 -10.61 -0.14 0.90
CA GLU A 56 -10.88 -0.52 2.29
C GLU A 56 -10.82 -2.02 2.45
N THR A 57 -10.37 -2.45 3.62
CA THR A 57 -10.46 -3.85 4.04
C THR A 57 -11.30 -3.97 5.30
N ARG A 58 -11.89 -5.14 5.51
CA ARG A 58 -12.57 -5.53 6.76
C ARG A 58 -12.03 -6.88 7.21
N ASN A 59 -11.53 -6.96 8.44
CA ASN A 59 -11.00 -8.17 9.07
C ASN A 59 -9.95 -8.94 8.23
N MET A 60 -9.21 -8.23 7.39
CA MET A 60 -8.30 -8.83 6.40
C MET A 60 -6.84 -8.38 6.58
N THR A 61 -6.62 -7.11 6.89
CA THR A 61 -5.27 -6.55 7.03
C THR A 61 -4.70 -6.92 8.38
N VAL A 62 -3.53 -7.54 8.39
CA VAL A 62 -2.77 -7.87 9.60
C VAL A 62 -1.94 -6.65 10.02
N LEU A 63 -1.95 -6.34 11.32
CA LEU A 63 -1.10 -5.33 11.97
C LEU A 63 0.29 -5.91 12.28
N ALA A 64 1.26 -5.07 12.65
CA ALA A 64 2.61 -5.56 12.95
C ALA A 64 2.66 -6.48 14.18
N ASN A 65 1.64 -6.42 15.05
CA ASN A 65 1.47 -7.27 16.23
C ASN A 65 0.58 -8.51 15.99
N ASP A 66 0.48 -8.98 14.75
CA ASP A 66 -0.28 -10.16 14.32
C ASP A 66 -1.81 -10.11 14.51
N HIS A 67 -2.37 -8.97 14.91
CA HIS A 67 -3.82 -8.80 15.00
C HIS A 67 -4.44 -8.34 13.67
N PHE A 68 -5.66 -8.77 13.37
CA PHE A 68 -6.41 -8.21 12.25
C PHE A 68 -6.95 -6.81 12.61
N ALA A 69 -6.86 -5.89 11.66
CA ALA A 69 -7.60 -4.64 11.72
C ALA A 69 -9.07 -4.89 11.34
N ASN A 70 -10.00 -4.45 12.21
CA ASN A 70 -11.44 -4.52 11.96
C ASN A 70 -11.81 -3.86 10.62
N LYS A 71 -11.27 -2.66 10.40
CA LYS A 71 -11.40 -1.94 9.14
C LYS A 71 -10.11 -1.19 8.81
N THR A 72 -9.81 -1.08 7.52
CA THR A 72 -8.74 -0.21 7.03
C THR A 72 -9.23 0.73 5.96
N GLN A 73 -8.58 1.89 5.85
CA GLN A 73 -8.73 2.82 4.73
C GLN A 73 -7.33 3.09 4.20
N ASN A 74 -7.11 2.75 2.93
CA ASN A 74 -5.78 2.72 2.32
C ASN A 74 -5.79 3.63 1.09
N PHE A 75 -4.73 4.42 0.95
CA PHE A 75 -4.49 5.29 -0.17
C PHE A 75 -3.04 5.19 -0.62
N GLU A 76 -2.82 5.04 -1.92
CA GLU A 76 -1.50 4.99 -2.51
C GLU A 76 -1.48 5.90 -3.75
N ALA A 77 -0.36 6.59 -3.96
CA ALA A 77 -0.13 7.37 -5.16
C ALA A 77 1.35 7.31 -5.56
N VAL A 78 1.62 7.33 -6.86
CA VAL A 78 2.98 7.34 -7.39
C VAL A 78 3.03 8.16 -8.67
N VAL A 79 4.13 8.87 -8.87
CA VAL A 79 4.48 9.52 -10.14
C VAL A 79 5.93 9.24 -10.47
N GLN A 80 6.18 8.93 -11.74
CA GLN A 80 7.49 8.59 -12.26
C GLN A 80 7.65 9.16 -13.67
N TYR A 81 8.90 9.41 -14.03
CA TYR A 81 9.25 9.85 -15.38
C TYR A 81 10.38 8.99 -15.93
N GLN A 82 10.27 8.50 -17.15
CA GLN A 82 11.29 7.69 -17.81
C GLN A 82 12.10 8.58 -18.77
N PHE A 83 13.36 8.85 -18.44
CA PHE A 83 14.26 9.48 -19.39
C PHE A 83 14.76 8.47 -20.44
N ASP A 84 14.98 8.95 -21.66
CA ASP A 84 15.47 8.13 -22.77
C ASP A 84 16.86 7.52 -22.51
N PHE A 85 17.67 8.17 -21.66
CA PHE A 85 19.01 7.69 -21.26
C PHE A 85 18.99 6.67 -20.11
N GLY A 86 17.80 6.20 -19.69
CA GLY A 86 17.63 5.09 -18.75
C GLY A 86 17.37 5.48 -17.29
N LEU A 87 17.45 6.77 -16.91
CA LEU A 87 17.09 7.21 -15.56
C LEU A 87 15.56 7.26 -15.39
N ARG A 88 15.06 6.79 -14.25
CA ARG A 88 13.63 6.82 -13.90
C ARG A 88 13.41 7.28 -12.46
N PRO A 89 13.34 8.59 -12.18
CA PRO A 89 12.94 9.08 -10.86
C PRO A 89 11.50 8.70 -10.52
N SER A 90 11.23 8.58 -9.21
CA SER A 90 9.94 8.20 -8.64
C SER A 90 9.67 8.95 -7.34
N LEU A 91 8.42 9.38 -7.18
CA LEU A 91 7.86 9.90 -5.95
C LEU A 91 6.59 9.11 -5.63
N GLY A 92 6.56 8.45 -4.47
CA GLY A 92 5.44 7.67 -3.99
C GLY A 92 4.92 8.17 -2.64
N TYR A 93 3.63 7.95 -2.39
CA TYR A 93 2.98 8.17 -1.10
C TYR A 93 2.11 6.96 -0.76
N VAL A 94 2.26 6.44 0.46
CA VAL A 94 1.47 5.31 0.95
C VAL A 94 0.91 5.67 2.32
N TYR A 95 -0.41 5.55 2.43
CA TYR A 95 -1.17 5.82 3.63
C TYR A 95 -2.14 4.69 3.91
N SER A 96 -2.20 4.25 5.17
CA SER A 96 -3.17 3.26 5.59
C SER A 96 -3.52 3.46 7.06
N LYS A 97 -4.80 3.74 7.30
CA LYS A 97 -5.39 3.93 8.62
C LYS A 97 -6.16 2.70 9.07
N GLY A 98 -5.93 2.25 10.30
CA GLY A 98 -6.81 1.32 11.00
C GLY A 98 -7.97 2.07 11.63
N LYS A 99 -9.20 1.58 11.43
CA LYS A 99 -10.41 2.14 12.01
C LYS A 99 -10.99 1.14 13.00
N ASP A 100 -11.44 1.65 14.15
CA ASP A 100 -12.03 0.84 15.22
C ASP A 100 -11.15 -0.36 15.61
N LEU A 101 -9.84 -0.17 15.72
CA LEU A 101 -8.90 -1.22 16.11
C LEU A 101 -9.22 -1.73 17.50
N TYR A 102 -9.18 -3.06 17.67
CA TYR A 102 -9.51 -3.76 18.91
C TYR A 102 -10.97 -3.63 19.36
N ALA A 103 -11.87 -3.09 18.52
CA ALA A 103 -13.30 -3.05 18.81
C ALA A 103 -13.89 -4.47 18.83
N ARG A 104 -14.55 -4.84 19.94
CA ARG A 104 -15.21 -6.14 20.15
C ARG A 104 -16.47 -5.96 20.99
N ASP A 105 -17.50 -6.77 20.71
CA ASP A 105 -18.71 -6.88 21.56
C ASP A 105 -19.36 -5.54 21.96
N GLY A 106 -19.36 -4.56 21.06
CA GLY A 106 -19.93 -3.22 21.30
C GLY A 106 -19.01 -2.23 22.04
N HIS A 107 -17.78 -2.62 22.38
CA HIS A 107 -16.74 -1.71 22.84
C HIS A 107 -16.14 -0.93 21.67
N LYS A 108 -16.00 0.39 21.84
CA LYS A 108 -15.35 1.25 20.84
C LYS A 108 -13.87 0.93 20.76
N GLY A 109 -13.38 0.78 19.54
CA GLY A 109 -11.95 0.68 19.25
C GLY A 109 -11.28 2.04 19.19
N VAL A 110 -10.01 2.02 18.80
CA VAL A 110 -9.23 3.23 18.53
C VAL A 110 -8.90 3.33 17.05
N ASP A 111 -8.86 4.54 16.54
CA ASP A 111 -8.32 4.80 15.20
C ASP A 111 -6.82 5.05 15.33
N ALA A 112 -6.01 4.38 14.52
CA ALA A 112 -4.58 4.61 14.46
C ALA A 112 -4.04 4.37 13.06
N ASP A 113 -3.10 5.22 12.63
CA ASP A 113 -2.39 5.02 11.38
C ASP A 113 -1.43 3.82 11.53
N ARG A 114 -1.29 3.02 10.48
CA ARG A 114 -0.37 1.86 10.46
C ARG A 114 0.77 2.05 9.46
N VAL A 115 0.50 2.76 8.38
CA VAL A 115 1.48 3.12 7.35
C VAL A 115 1.21 4.57 6.97
N ASN A 116 2.26 5.39 6.99
CA ASN A 116 2.22 6.73 6.44
C ASN A 116 3.66 7.10 6.03
N TYR A 117 3.96 7.11 4.74
CA TYR A 117 5.29 7.49 4.28
C TYR A 117 5.29 8.08 2.87
N ILE A 118 6.32 8.86 2.60
CA ILE A 118 6.70 9.30 1.26
C ILE A 118 7.98 8.55 0.85
N GLU A 119 8.02 8.04 -0.37
CA GLU A 119 9.24 7.47 -0.95
C GLU A 119 9.74 8.34 -2.09
N VAL A 120 11.03 8.67 -2.06
CA VAL A 120 11.73 9.29 -3.19
C VAL A 120 12.84 8.35 -3.64
N GLY A 121 12.85 8.01 -4.91
CA GLY A 121 13.83 7.08 -5.46
C GLY A 121 14.07 7.26 -6.93
N THR A 122 15.02 6.49 -7.46
CA THR A 122 15.29 6.43 -8.89
C THR A 122 15.90 5.09 -9.27
N TRP A 123 15.63 4.68 -10.51
CA TRP A 123 16.34 3.61 -11.19
C TRP A 123 17.24 4.18 -12.27
N TYR A 124 18.35 3.51 -12.53
CA TYR A 124 19.14 3.68 -13.75
C TYR A 124 19.22 2.36 -14.50
N TYR A 125 18.55 2.30 -15.64
CA TYR A 125 18.52 1.14 -16.52
C TYR A 125 19.67 1.23 -17.53
N PHE A 126 20.67 0.34 -17.39
CA PHE A 126 21.76 0.23 -18.37
C PHE A 126 21.25 -0.41 -19.67
N ASN A 127 20.41 -1.44 -19.52
CA ASN A 127 19.71 -2.15 -20.58
C ASN A 127 18.57 -2.98 -19.95
N LYS A 128 17.89 -3.80 -20.75
CA LYS A 128 16.80 -4.68 -20.28
C LYS A 128 17.21 -5.75 -19.25
N ASN A 129 18.51 -5.98 -19.08
CA ASN A 129 19.08 -7.04 -18.25
C ASN A 129 19.81 -6.51 -16.99
N MET A 130 20.05 -5.21 -16.87
CA MET A 130 20.82 -4.65 -15.74
C MET A 130 20.34 -3.26 -15.35
N ASN A 131 20.12 -3.05 -14.05
CA ASN A 131 19.81 -1.75 -13.47
C ASN A 131 20.42 -1.59 -12.07
N VAL A 132 20.56 -0.34 -11.64
CA VAL A 132 20.80 0.02 -10.24
C VAL A 132 19.69 0.93 -9.77
N TYR A 133 19.42 0.94 -8.46
CA TYR A 133 18.42 1.80 -7.88
C TYR A 133 18.83 2.31 -6.50
N THR A 134 18.23 3.43 -6.13
CA THR A 134 18.30 3.98 -4.79
C THR A 134 16.95 4.57 -4.40
N ALA A 135 16.56 4.43 -3.14
CA ALA A 135 15.32 4.96 -2.61
C ALA A 135 15.48 5.36 -1.15
N TYR A 136 14.76 6.41 -0.76
CA TYR A 136 14.64 6.87 0.61
C TYR A 136 13.17 6.96 0.98
N LYS A 137 12.80 6.29 2.07
CA LYS A 137 11.48 6.33 2.68
C LYS A 137 11.52 7.29 3.85
N PHE A 138 10.81 8.41 3.71
CA PHE A 138 10.47 9.35 4.77
C PHE A 138 9.23 8.84 5.50
N ASN A 139 9.41 8.30 6.68
CA ASN A 139 8.35 7.75 7.50
C ASN A 139 7.66 8.89 8.27
N LEU A 140 6.37 9.08 7.98
CA LEU A 140 5.53 10.13 8.54
C LEU A 140 4.59 9.58 9.63
N LEU A 141 4.78 8.34 10.05
CA LEU A 141 3.95 7.69 11.05
C LEU A 141 4.19 8.31 12.43
N ASP A 142 3.09 8.72 13.09
CA ASP A 142 3.14 9.24 14.45
C ASP A 142 3.50 8.12 15.44
N LYS A 143 4.27 8.46 16.48
CA LYS A 143 4.70 7.50 17.51
C LYS A 143 3.54 6.98 18.35
N ASP A 144 2.51 7.79 18.56
CA ASP A 144 1.33 7.38 19.32
C ASP A 144 0.52 6.33 18.54
N ASP A 145 0.37 6.53 17.23
CA ASP A 145 -0.27 5.56 16.33
C ASP A 145 0.57 4.29 16.14
N ALA A 146 1.89 4.44 16.03
CA ALA A 146 2.84 3.34 16.00
C ALA A 146 2.79 2.50 17.28
N ALA A 147 2.64 3.11 18.46
CA ALA A 147 2.49 2.38 19.73
C ALA A 147 1.21 1.53 19.78
N ILE A 148 0.16 1.92 19.04
CA ILE A 148 -1.10 1.16 18.94
C ILE A 148 -0.96 0.00 17.94
N THR A 149 -0.23 0.19 16.85
CA THR A 149 -0.14 -0.75 15.72
C THR A 149 1.13 -1.59 15.68
N ASP A 150 2.09 -1.29 16.56
CA ASP A 150 3.46 -1.82 16.62
C ASP A 150 4.29 -1.57 15.35
N ALA A 151 3.94 -0.53 14.59
CA ALA A 151 4.59 -0.19 13.34
C ALA A 151 5.89 0.61 13.57
N ALA A 152 6.92 0.35 12.76
CA ALA A 152 8.17 1.08 12.83
C ALA A 152 8.00 2.53 12.33
N THR A 153 8.56 3.49 13.05
CA THR A 153 8.51 4.93 12.71
C THR A 153 9.78 5.46 12.05
N ASP A 154 10.83 4.65 11.96
CA ASP A 154 12.12 5.11 11.44
C ASP A 154 12.10 5.24 9.91
N ASP A 155 12.88 6.21 9.43
CA ASP A 155 13.21 6.37 8.02
C ASP A 155 14.09 5.23 7.52
N GLN A 156 14.02 4.94 6.23
CA GLN A 156 14.78 3.84 5.63
C GLN A 156 15.42 4.26 4.31
N PHE A 157 16.63 3.75 4.05
CA PHE A 157 17.34 3.95 2.79
C PHE A 157 17.69 2.60 2.18
N ALA A 158 17.52 2.49 0.87
CA ALA A 158 17.84 1.30 0.10
C ALA A 158 18.67 1.64 -1.12
N VAL A 159 19.65 0.79 -1.42
CA VAL A 159 20.42 0.82 -2.68
C VAL A 159 20.58 -0.61 -3.17
N GLY A 160 20.49 -0.81 -4.49
CA GLY A 160 20.57 -2.14 -5.07
C GLY A 160 21.14 -2.14 -6.48
N ILE A 161 21.68 -3.29 -6.86
CA ILE A 161 22.06 -3.63 -8.23
C ILE A 161 21.33 -4.92 -8.60
N VAL A 162 20.73 -4.94 -9.78
CA VAL A 162 19.93 -6.06 -10.26
C VAL A 162 20.44 -6.49 -11.63
N TYR A 163 20.67 -7.80 -11.75
CA TYR A 163 20.88 -8.47 -13.03
C TYR A 163 19.74 -9.46 -13.26
N GLN A 164 19.15 -9.43 -14.46
CA GLN A 164 18.01 -10.26 -14.84
C GLN A 164 18.23 -10.84 -16.24
N PHE A 165 17.79 -12.09 -16.46
CA PHE A 165 17.96 -12.84 -17.71
C PHE A 165 16.64 -13.00 -18.48
#